data_AF-A0AA97DPA0-F1
#
_entry.id   AF-A0AA97DPA0-F1
#
_cell.length_a   1.000
_cell.length_b   1.000
_cell.length_c   1.000
_cell.angle_alpha   90.00
_cell.angle_beta   90.00
_cell.angle_gamma   90.00
#
_symmetry.space_group_name_H-M   'P 1'
#
loop_
_entity.id
_entity.type
_entity.pdbx_description
1 polymer ?
#
loop_
_entity_poly.entity_id
_entity_poly.type
_entity_poly.pdbx_seq_one_letter_code
_entity_poly.pdbx_strand_id
1 'polypeptide(L)'
;MTRERLRQFDSLVQELVEEQERLARELRHARRVEETCGVGCLFGMDYLEAAKTRVRELSARREDEVAEIRIWVERIPDSLTRRAFKLRFLDSLPWGEIARRMGYRSDSGPRMLCARYLAEHAG
;
A
#
# COMPACT_ATOMS: atom_id res chain seq x y z
N MET A 1 -4.49 12.35 -12.54
CA MET A 1 -4.34 10.98 -11.98
C MET A 1 -5.11 10.04 -12.88
N THR A 2 -4.49 8.95 -13.35
CA THR A 2 -5.13 8.00 -14.28
C THR A 2 -5.44 6.68 -13.57
N ARG A 3 -6.34 5.87 -14.16
CA ARG A 3 -6.63 4.52 -13.67
C ARG A 3 -5.37 3.64 -13.60
N GLU A 4 -4.50 3.78 -14.59
CA GLU A 4 -3.25 3.01 -14.64
C GLU A 4 -2.29 3.40 -13.52
N ARG A 5 -2.11 4.70 -13.24
CA ARG A 5 -1.29 5.15 -12.10
C ARG A 5 -1.81 4.63 -10.77
N LEU A 6 -3.13 4.64 -10.54
CA LEU A 6 -3.72 4.08 -9.32
C LEU A 6 -3.52 2.56 -9.20
N ARG A 7 -3.52 1.85 -10.33
CA ARG A 7 -3.20 0.42 -10.38
C ARG A 7 -1.73 0.15 -10.08
N GLN A 8 -0.83 0.97 -10.63
CA GLN A 8 0.60 0.90 -10.33
C GLN A 8 0.87 1.16 -8.86
N PHE A 9 0.19 2.14 -8.25
CA PHE A 9 0.25 2.38 -6.81
C PHE A 9 -0.24 1.18 -5.99
N ASP A 10 -1.34 0.55 -6.39
CA ASP A 10 -1.81 -0.67 -5.71
C ASP A 10 -0.79 -1.82 -5.81
N SER A 11 -0.14 -1.97 -6.96
CA SER A 11 0.94 -2.93 -7.14
C SER A 11 2.14 -2.62 -6.25
N LEU A 12 2.50 -1.35 -6.11
CA LEU A 12 3.59 -0.91 -5.22
C LEU A 12 3.27 -1.22 -3.75
N VAL A 13 2.03 -0.98 -3.33
CA VAL A 13 1.58 -1.31 -1.97
C VAL A 13 1.65 -2.82 -1.72
N GLN A 14 1.21 -3.63 -2.68
CA GLN A 14 1.30 -5.09 -2.57
C GLN A 14 2.77 -5.55 -2.48
N GLU A 15 3.64 -5.04 -3.35
CA GLU A 15 5.07 -5.34 -3.32
C GLU A 15 5.70 -4.97 -1.97
N LEU A 16 5.37 -3.81 -1.42
CA LEU A 16 5.85 -3.38 -0.11
C LEU A 16 5.41 -4.34 1.01
N VAL A 17 4.16 -4.80 0.99
CA VAL A 17 3.66 -5.78 1.97
C VAL A 17 4.41 -7.10 1.86
N GLU A 18 4.61 -7.60 0.64
CA GLU A 18 5.36 -8.84 0.40
C GLU A 18 6.81 -8.74 0.90
N GLU A 19 7.49 -7.62 0.65
CA GLU A 19 8.85 -7.38 1.13
C GLU A 19 8.92 -7.17 2.65
N GLN A 20 7.92 -6.53 3.27
CA GLN A 20 7.82 -6.46 4.72
C GLN A 20 7.64 -7.84 5.35
N GLU A 21 6.81 -8.70 4.76
CA GLU A 21 6.64 -10.08 5.22
C GLU A 21 7.92 -10.90 5.07
N ARG A 22 8.63 -10.74 3.95
CA ARG A 22 9.94 -11.38 3.71
C ARG A 22 10.94 -10.97 4.78
N LEU A 23 11.12 -9.67 5.00
CA LEU A 23 12.00 -9.13 6.04
C LEU A 23 11.60 -9.65 7.43
N ALA A 24 10.31 -9.71 7.74
CA ALA A 24 9.83 -10.24 9.02
C ALA A 24 10.16 -11.73 9.19
N ARG A 25 10.11 -12.54 8.12
CA ARG A 25 10.53 -13.95 8.15
C ARG A 25 12.04 -14.07 8.39
N GLU A 26 12.84 -13.26 7.71
CA GLU A 26 14.30 -13.23 7.87
C GLU A 26 14.72 -12.81 9.27
N LEU A 27 14.10 -11.75 9.83
CA LEU A 27 14.34 -11.33 11.21
C LEU A 27 14.02 -12.43 12.23
N ARG A 28 12.92 -13.16 12.05
CA ARG A 28 12.58 -14.31 12.90
C ARG A 28 13.59 -15.45 12.77
N HIS A 29 14.09 -15.69 11.56
CA HIS A 29 15.10 -16.70 11.32
C HIS A 29 16.44 -16.31 11.98
N ALA A 30 16.92 -15.09 11.74
CA ALA A 30 18.15 -14.57 12.34
C ALA A 30 18.11 -14.65 13.87
N ARG A 31 17.00 -14.20 14.49
CA ARG A 31 16.79 -14.31 15.94
C ARG A 31 16.87 -15.76 16.44
N ARG A 32 16.21 -16.69 15.74
CA ARG A 32 16.26 -18.12 16.12
C ARG A 32 17.68 -18.65 16.02
N VAL A 33 18.41 -18.34 14.96
CA VAL A 33 19.80 -18.79 14.76
C VAL A 33 20.70 -18.27 15.89
N GLU A 34 20.56 -17.00 16.26
CA GLU A 34 21.28 -16.41 17.39
C GLU A 34 20.98 -17.14 18.71
N GLU A 35 19.71 -17.38 19.02
CA GLU A 35 19.26 -18.10 20.21
C GLU A 35 19.73 -19.57 20.26
N THR A 36 19.84 -20.25 19.11
CA THR A 36 20.15 -21.69 19.06
C THR A 36 21.64 -21.99 18.96
N CYS A 37 22.39 -21.15 18.24
CA CYS A 37 23.79 -21.43 17.90
C CYS A 37 24.79 -20.60 18.72
N GLY A 38 24.36 -19.60 19.49
CA GLY A 38 25.22 -18.82 20.40
C GLY A 38 26.33 -17.99 19.74
N VAL A 39 26.47 -18.10 18.42
CA VAL A 39 27.38 -17.32 17.59
C VAL A 39 26.50 -16.36 16.81
N GLY A 40 26.57 -15.06 17.14
CA GLY A 40 26.04 -14.02 16.27
C GLY A 40 26.70 -14.22 14.90
N CYS A 41 25.94 -14.78 13.95
CA CYS A 41 26.49 -15.18 12.67
C CYS A 41 26.90 -13.91 11.93
N LEU A 42 28.19 -13.57 12.02
CA LEU A 42 28.88 -12.58 11.19
C LEU A 42 28.69 -12.86 9.68
N PHE A 43 28.32 -14.09 9.33
CA PHE A 43 27.89 -14.51 8.01
C PHE A 43 26.37 -14.37 7.85
N GLY A 44 25.89 -13.18 7.51
CA GLY A 44 24.47 -12.98 7.18
C GLY A 44 23.86 -11.60 7.46
N MET A 45 24.59 -10.66 8.04
CA MET A 45 24.04 -9.32 8.29
C MET A 45 23.77 -8.55 6.99
N ASP A 46 24.58 -8.77 5.94
CA ASP A 46 24.49 -8.01 4.69
C ASP A 46 23.18 -8.24 3.94
N TYR A 47 22.66 -9.48 3.91
CA TYR A 47 21.35 -9.74 3.26
C TYR A 47 20.21 -9.08 4.02
N LEU A 48 20.30 -9.05 5.35
CA LEU A 48 19.26 -8.45 6.20
C LEU A 48 19.26 -6.92 6.06
N GLU A 49 20.44 -6.29 6.03
CA GLU A 49 20.57 -4.86 5.77
C GLU A 49 20.12 -4.48 4.36
N ALA A 50 20.40 -5.31 3.35
CA ALA A 50 19.86 -5.13 2.00
C ALA A 50 18.33 -5.23 1.98
N ALA A 51 17.74 -6.21 2.68
CA ALA A 51 16.28 -6.35 2.79
C ALA A 51 15.63 -5.15 3.51
N LYS A 52 16.23 -4.67 4.61
CA LYS A 52 15.79 -3.44 5.30
C LYS A 52 15.85 -2.22 4.39
N THR A 53 16.94 -2.08 3.64
CA THR A 53 17.12 -0.98 2.68
C THR A 53 16.06 -1.03 1.60
N ARG A 54 15.77 -2.22 1.06
CA ARG A 54 14.72 -2.43 0.06
C ARG A 54 13.34 -2.00 0.57
N VAL A 55 12.96 -2.43 1.77
CA VAL A 55 11.69 -2.03 2.39
C VAL A 55 11.63 -0.52 2.62
N ARG A 56 12.74 0.10 3.04
CA ARG A 56 12.83 1.55 3.25
C ARG A 56 12.64 2.32 1.95
N GLU A 57 13.29 1.91 0.87
CA GLU A 57 13.14 2.54 -0.45
C GLU A 57 11.71 2.42 -0.99
N LEU A 58 11.09 1.24 -0.87
CA LEU A 58 9.70 1.03 -1.26
C LEU A 58 8.74 1.89 -0.44
N SER A 59 8.99 2.00 0.88
CA SER A 59 8.19 2.84 1.77
C SER A 59 8.28 4.31 1.38
N ALA A 60 9.50 4.81 1.10
CA ALA A 60 9.71 6.19 0.64
C ALA A 60 8.98 6.47 -0.69
N ARG A 61 9.11 5.57 -1.67
CA ARG A 61 8.36 5.68 -2.94
C ARG A 61 6.85 5.72 -2.72
N ARG A 62 6.34 4.89 -1.81
CA ARG A 62 4.91 4.87 -1.45
C ARG A 62 4.49 6.18 -0.82
N GLU A 63 5.31 6.78 0.04
CA GLU A 63 5.03 8.08 0.66
C GLU A 63 4.94 9.21 -0.37
N ASP A 64 5.88 9.26 -1.32
CA ASP A 64 5.87 10.24 -2.41
C ASP A 64 4.59 10.12 -3.27
N GLU A 65 4.25 8.89 -3.69
CA GLU A 65 3.03 8.62 -4.46
C GLU A 65 1.75 8.98 -3.67
N VAL A 66 1.73 8.71 -2.36
CA VAL A 66 0.61 9.08 -1.50
C VAL A 66 0.47 10.59 -1.36
N ALA A 67 1.56 11.36 -1.38
CA ALA A 67 1.49 12.81 -1.39
C ALA A 67 0.81 13.32 -2.67
N GLU A 68 1.18 12.79 -3.84
CA GLU A 68 0.52 13.12 -5.12
C GLU A 68 -0.97 12.74 -5.11
N ILE A 69 -1.28 11.52 -4.67
CA ILE A 69 -2.66 11.03 -4.57
C ILE A 69 -3.47 11.91 -3.61
N ARG A 70 -2.92 12.30 -2.46
CA ARG A 70 -3.61 13.16 -1.48
C ARG A 70 -4.03 14.48 -2.11
N ILE A 71 -3.10 15.18 -2.76
CA ILE A 71 -3.37 16.47 -3.43
C ILE A 71 -4.45 16.29 -4.50
N TRP A 72 -4.35 15.22 -5.29
CA TRP A 72 -5.36 14.94 -6.32
C TRP A 72 -6.73 14.62 -5.73
N VAL A 73 -6.81 13.80 -4.68
CA VAL A 73 -8.06 13.43 -4.00
C VAL A 73 -8.74 14.66 -3.38
N GLU A 74 -7.97 15.58 -2.81
CA GLU A 74 -8.50 16.83 -2.23
C GLU A 74 -9.13 17.74 -3.28
N ARG A 75 -8.68 17.68 -4.54
CA ARG A 75 -9.25 18.44 -5.66
C ARG A 75 -10.55 17.87 -6.22
N ILE A 76 -10.91 16.63 -5.87
CA ILE A 76 -12.16 16.00 -6.33
C ILE A 76 -13.35 16.76 -5.73
N PRO A 77 -14.27 17.34 -6.52
CA PRO A 77 -15.39 18.12 -5.99
C PRO A 77 -16.40 17.25 -5.22
N ASP A 78 -16.78 16.10 -5.80
CA ASP A 78 -17.78 15.21 -5.21
C ASP A 78 -17.28 14.58 -3.89
N SER A 79 -18.02 14.82 -2.81
CA SER A 79 -17.62 14.41 -1.47
C SER A 79 -17.63 12.90 -1.26
N LEU A 80 -18.56 12.18 -1.90
CA LEU A 80 -18.64 10.72 -1.78
C LEU A 80 -17.47 10.06 -2.49
N THR A 81 -17.12 10.57 -3.67
CA THR A 81 -15.99 10.13 -4.50
C THR A 81 -14.68 10.42 -3.81
N ARG A 82 -14.51 11.66 -3.32
CA ARG A 82 -13.36 12.03 -2.49
C ARG A 82 -13.20 11.08 -1.30
N ARG A 83 -14.28 10.79 -0.57
CA ARG A 83 -14.25 9.86 0.57
C ARG A 83 -13.87 8.44 0.15
N ALA A 84 -14.42 7.92 -0.94
CA ALA A 84 -14.08 6.59 -1.45
C ALA A 84 -12.60 6.48 -1.83
N PHE A 85 -12.05 7.48 -2.52
CA PHE A 85 -10.62 7.52 -2.86
C PHE A 85 -9.70 7.65 -1.63
N LYS A 86 -10.06 8.47 -0.63
CA LYS A 86 -9.29 8.56 0.63
C LYS A 86 -9.20 7.20 1.31
N LEU A 87 -10.34 6.54 1.51
CA LEU A 87 -10.40 5.22 2.15
C LEU A 87 -9.60 4.18 1.37
N ARG A 88 -9.61 4.26 0.03
CA ARG A 88 -8.93 3.27 -0.82
C ARG A 88 -7.42 3.44 -0.89
N PHE A 89 -6.93 4.68 -1.04
CA PHE A 89 -5.54 4.93 -1.41
C PHE A 89 -4.73 5.59 -0.31
N LEU A 90 -5.36 6.37 0.57
CA LEU A 90 -4.66 6.95 1.73
C LEU A 90 -4.68 5.97 2.91
N ASP A 91 -5.83 5.37 3.18
CA ASP A 91 -6.03 4.42 4.29
C ASP A 91 -5.79 2.95 3.87
N SER A 92 -5.53 2.71 2.58
CA SER A 92 -5.23 1.37 2.02
C SER A 92 -6.27 0.29 2.38
N LEU A 93 -7.55 0.64 2.48
CA LEU A 93 -8.60 -0.29 2.89
C LEU A 93 -9.11 -1.15 1.71
N PRO A 94 -9.47 -2.42 1.95
CA PRO A 94 -10.11 -3.25 0.94
C PRO A 94 -11.53 -2.76 0.65
N TRP A 95 -12.01 -2.97 -0.58
CA TRP A 95 -13.32 -2.45 -1.02
C TRP A 95 -14.51 -2.88 -0.16
N GLY A 96 -14.49 -4.08 0.43
CA GLY A 96 -15.53 -4.54 1.34
C GLY A 96 -15.63 -3.68 2.62
N GLU A 97 -14.49 -3.30 3.19
CA GLU A 97 -14.45 -2.42 4.37
C GLU A 97 -14.86 -0.99 4.00
N ILE A 98 -14.48 -0.52 2.81
CA ILE A 98 -14.94 0.77 2.27
C ILE A 98 -16.46 0.80 2.13
N ALA A 99 -17.05 -0.24 1.54
CA ALA A 99 -18.50 -0.36 1.39
C ALA A 99 -19.20 -0.28 2.74
N ARG A 100 -18.72 -1.05 3.73
CA ARG A 100 -19.24 -1.02 5.11
C ARG A 100 -19.17 0.37 5.72
N ARG A 101 -18.03 1.07 5.60
CA ARG A 101 -17.83 2.44 6.13
C ARG A 101 -18.65 3.50 5.41
N MET A 102 -19.05 3.25 4.17
CA MET A 102 -19.87 4.15 3.37
C MET A 102 -21.37 3.79 3.39
N GLY A 103 -21.76 2.70 4.06
CA GLY A 103 -23.15 2.26 4.15
C GLY A 103 -23.66 1.49 2.92
N TYR A 104 -22.78 1.00 2.05
CA TYR A 104 -23.16 0.14 0.92
C TYR A 104 -23.30 -1.31 1.36
N ARG A 105 -24.26 -2.02 0.73
CA ARG A 105 -24.48 -3.46 0.92
C ARG A 105 -23.36 -4.32 0.33
N SER A 106 -22.70 -3.84 -0.72
CA SER A 106 -21.67 -4.55 -1.46
C SER A 106 -20.58 -3.58 -1.93
N ASP A 107 -19.44 -4.16 -2.30
CA ASP A 107 -18.27 -3.42 -2.76
C ASP A 107 -18.43 -2.81 -4.17
N SER A 108 -19.45 -3.24 -4.92
CA SER A 108 -19.80 -2.70 -6.23
C SER A 108 -20.14 -1.20 -6.20
N GLY A 109 -20.84 -0.72 -5.17
CA GLY A 109 -21.22 0.68 -5.01
C GLY A 109 -20.03 1.65 -5.06
N PRO A 110 -19.08 1.56 -4.11
CA PRO A 110 -17.91 2.44 -4.09
C PRO A 110 -16.99 2.22 -5.31
N ARG A 111 -16.88 0.99 -5.84
CA ARG A 111 -16.11 0.72 -7.07
C ARG A 111 -16.70 1.45 -8.29
N MET A 112 -18.01 1.37 -8.50
CA MET A 112 -18.68 2.04 -9.61
C MET A 112 -18.57 3.56 -9.52
N LEU A 113 -18.62 4.09 -8.31
CA LEU A 113 -18.49 5.51 -8.04
C LEU A 113 -17.10 6.02 -8.43
N CYS A 114 -16.03 5.34 -8.02
CA CYS A 114 -14.67 5.66 -8.45
C CYS A 114 -14.45 5.43 -9.96
N ALA A 115 -14.98 4.34 -10.52
CA ALA A 115 -14.82 4.02 -11.93
C ALA A 115 -15.47 5.08 -12.84
N ARG A 116 -16.66 5.56 -12.47
CA ARG A 116 -17.38 6.63 -13.18
C ARG A 116 -16.60 7.93 -13.17
N TYR A 117 -16.12 8.35 -12.00
CA TYR A 117 -15.31 9.56 -11.88
C TYR A 117 -14.07 9.50 -12.77
N LEU A 118 -13.35 8.37 -12.75
CA LEU A 118 -12.18 8.17 -13.59
C LEU A 118 -12.52 8.15 -15.09
N ALA A 119 -13.70 7.66 -15.49
CA ALA A 119 -14.12 7.68 -16.89
C ALA A 119 -14.49 9.10 -17.37
N GLU A 120 -15.15 9.90 -16.52
CA GLU A 120 -15.53 11.28 -16.83
C GLU A 120 -14.33 12.24 -16.88
N HIS A 121 -13.26 11.92 -16.14
CA HIS A 121 -12.08 12.78 -16.00
C HIS A 121 -10.80 12.18 -16.61
N ALA A 122 -10.92 11.07 -17.35
CA ALA A 122 -9.85 10.54 -18.21
C ALA A 122 -9.90 11.27 -19.56
N GLY A 123 -9.42 12.51 -19.57
CA GLY A 123 -9.05 13.26 -20.77
C GLY A 123 -7.55 13.26 -20.94
#